data_AF-A0A4Y2AB19-F1
#
_entry.id   AF-A0A4Y2AB19-F1
#
_cell.length_a   1.000
_cell.length_b   1.000
_cell.length_c   1.000
_cell.angle_alpha   90.00
_cell.angle_beta   90.00
_cell.angle_gamma   90.00
#
_symmetry.space_group_name_H-M   'P 1'
#
loop_
_entity.id
_entity.type
_entity.pdbx_description
1 polymer ?
#
loop_
_entity_poly.entity_id
_entity_poly.type
_entity_poly.pdbx_seq_one_letter_code
_entity_poly.pdbx_strand_id
1 'polypeptide(L)'
;MAVFRIENTNVNAPPLNENDEITNYQIGRYISSNEAVWRIFGFQIHERDPAVIHLAVHLENGQRVYFTDDTALDRAINPPKTTLTEFFELCNRADAFGAFAQTLLYSEVPRYFTWAQSKKWMPRKKGTPVDACPGLFKSNNLGRVYTVKAD
;
A
#
# COMPACT_ATOMS: atom_id res chain seq x y z
N MET A 1 -11.70 -12.07 10.25
CA MET A 1 -12.24 -12.53 8.95
C MET A 1 -12.92 -13.86 9.21
N ALA A 2 -14.26 -13.91 9.16
CA ALA A 2 -14.99 -15.16 9.33
C ALA A 2 -15.03 -15.88 7.98
N VAL A 3 -14.47 -17.10 7.94
CA VAL A 3 -14.55 -17.96 6.75
C VAL A 3 -15.89 -18.67 6.84
N PHE A 4 -16.87 -18.21 6.07
CA PHE A 4 -18.15 -18.89 5.97
C PHE A 4 -18.03 -19.97 4.90
N ARG A 5 -18.02 -21.23 5.35
CA ARG A 5 -18.16 -22.40 4.46
C ARG A 5 -19.62 -22.48 4.06
N ILE A 6 -19.92 -22.38 2.77
CA ILE A 6 -21.25 -22.68 2.26
C ILE A 6 -21.36 -24.21 2.26
N GLU A 7 -22.03 -24.75 3.28
CA GLU A 7 -22.38 -26.16 3.32
C GLU A 7 -23.78 -26.33 2.75
N ASN A 8 -23.94 -27.27 1.82
CA ASN A 8 -25.25 -27.63 1.30
C ASN A 8 -25.97 -28.44 2.38
N THR A 9 -26.90 -27.83 3.12
CA THR A 9 -27.62 -28.45 4.25
C THR A 9 -28.67 -29.48 3.83
N ASN A 10 -28.74 -29.83 2.54
CA ASN A 10 -29.66 -30.82 2.05
C ASN A 10 -29.14 -32.23 2.39
N VAL A 11 -29.82 -32.90 3.32
CA VAL A 11 -29.55 -34.27 3.77
C VAL A 11 -29.57 -35.33 2.65
N ASN A 12 -30.09 -34.98 1.46
CA ASN A 12 -30.09 -35.83 0.27
C ASN A 12 -29.14 -35.34 -0.84
N ALA A 13 -28.29 -34.33 -0.56
CA ALA A 13 -27.32 -33.86 -1.56
C ALA A 13 -26.23 -34.90 -1.79
N PRO A 14 -25.80 -35.14 -3.04
CA PRO A 14 -24.62 -35.94 -3.31
C PRO A 14 -23.40 -35.35 -2.59
N PRO A 15 -22.42 -36.18 -2.19
CA PRO A 15 -21.22 -35.71 -1.50
C PRO A 15 -20.55 -34.58 -2.28
N LEU A 16 -20.03 -33.57 -1.56
CA LEU A 16 -19.29 -32.45 -2.13
C LEU A 16 -18.23 -32.98 -3.10
N ASN A 17 -18.49 -32.82 -4.40
CA ASN A 17 -17.54 -33.17 -5.43
C ASN A 17 -16.47 -32.08 -5.43
N GLU A 18 -15.25 -32.42 -5.00
CA GLU A 18 -14.13 -31.47 -4.94
C GLU A 18 -13.80 -30.87 -6.32
N ASN A 19 -14.22 -31.54 -7.40
CA ASN A 19 -14.05 -31.11 -8.79
C ASN A 19 -15.27 -30.36 -9.38
N ASP A 20 -16.23 -29.93 -8.55
CA ASP A 20 -17.32 -29.07 -9.02
C ASP A 20 -16.85 -27.62 -9.16
N GLU A 21 -16.33 -27.31 -10.34
CA GLU A 21 -15.87 -25.97 -10.71
C GLU A 21 -16.96 -24.89 -10.56
N ILE A 22 -18.23 -25.23 -10.79
CA ILE A 22 -19.35 -24.28 -10.73
C ILE A 22 -19.59 -23.86 -9.28
N THR A 23 -19.66 -24.82 -8.36
CA THR A 23 -19.82 -24.54 -6.93
C THR A 23 -18.60 -23.79 -6.39
N ASN A 24 -17.38 -24.20 -6.75
CA ASN A 24 -16.16 -23.50 -6.36
C ASN A 24 -16.12 -22.06 -6.87
N TYR A 25 -16.57 -21.83 -8.12
CA TYR A 25 -16.67 -20.50 -8.71
C TYR A 25 -17.66 -19.60 -7.97
N GLN A 26 -18.80 -20.14 -7.51
CA GLN A 26 -19.80 -19.42 -6.74
C GLN A 26 -19.31 -19.09 -5.32
N ILE A 27 -18.71 -20.06 -4.63
CA ILE A 27 -18.14 -19.87 -3.28
C ILE A 27 -17.04 -18.81 -3.30
N GLY A 28 -16.14 -18.85 -4.29
CA GLY A 28 -15.06 -17.86 -4.42
C GLY A 28 -15.52 -16.42 -4.68
N ARG A 29 -16.76 -16.22 -5.12
CA ARG A 29 -17.37 -14.90 -5.36
C ARG A 29 -18.41 -14.49 -4.32
N TYR A 30 -18.76 -15.38 -3.41
CA TYR A 30 -19.73 -15.08 -2.37
C TYR A 30 -19.20 -14.02 -1.41
N ILE A 31 -20.00 -12.99 -1.16
CA ILE A 31 -19.73 -11.96 -0.16
C ILE A 31 -20.85 -12.08 0.88
N SER A 32 -20.48 -12.32 2.14
CA SER A 32 -21.47 -12.42 3.22
C SER A 32 -22.26 -11.10 3.37
N SER A 33 -23.51 -11.17 3.84
CA SER A 33 -24.33 -9.97 4.08
C SER A 33 -23.63 -8.95 4.97
N ASN A 34 -22.90 -9.40 6.00
CA ASN A 34 -22.14 -8.51 6.89
C ASN A 34 -21.00 -7.81 6.16
N GLU A 35 -20.25 -8.53 5.31
CA GLU A 35 -19.19 -7.91 4.51
C GLU A 35 -19.77 -6.94 3.47
N ALA A 36 -20.90 -7.27 2.84
CA ALA A 36 -21.59 -6.39 1.91
C ALA A 36 -22.02 -5.08 2.58
N VAL A 37 -22.63 -5.16 3.77
CA VAL A 37 -22.97 -3.98 4.58
C VAL A 37 -21.72 -3.17 4.94
N TRP A 38 -20.62 -3.84 5.31
CA TRP A 38 -19.34 -3.19 5.59
C TRP A 38 -18.80 -2.39 4.39
N ARG A 39 -18.91 -2.97 3.19
CA ARG A 39 -18.55 -2.32 1.91
C ARG A 39 -19.45 -1.14 1.60
N ILE A 40 -20.77 -1.27 1.78
CA ILE A 40 -21.76 -0.20 1.53
C ILE A 40 -21.48 1.01 2.41
N PHE A 41 -21.13 0.80 3.68
CA PHE A 41 -20.79 1.89 4.60
C PHE A 41 -19.34 2.39 4.48
N GLY A 42 -18.55 1.83 3.56
CA GLY A 42 -17.18 2.28 3.31
C GLY A 42 -16.21 1.99 4.46
N PHE A 43 -16.54 1.04 5.35
CA PHE A 43 -15.63 0.66 6.41
C PHE A 43 -14.41 -0.08 5.85
N GLN A 44 -13.29 -0.01 6.56
CA GLN A 44 -12.06 -0.72 6.19
C GLN A 44 -12.32 -2.23 6.22
N ILE A 45 -12.23 -2.89 5.06
CA ILE A 45 -12.50 -4.34 4.90
C ILE A 45 -11.26 -5.17 5.21
N HIS A 46 -10.08 -4.58 4.98
CA HIS A 46 -8.80 -5.24 5.14
C HIS A 46 -7.89 -4.38 5.99
N GLU A 47 -7.42 -4.97 7.09
CA GLU A 47 -6.31 -4.46 7.87
C GLU A 47 -5.15 -5.45 7.67
N ARG A 48 -3.98 -4.93 7.32
CA ARG A 48 -2.75 -5.71 7.24
C ARG A 48 -1.90 -5.28 8.41
N ASP A 49 -1.55 -6.23 9.27
CA ASP A 49 -0.55 -6.05 10.30
C ASP A 49 0.66 -6.93 9.99
N PRO A 50 1.84 -6.34 9.70
CA PRO A 50 2.10 -4.91 9.58
C PRO A 50 1.52 -4.28 8.30
N ALA A 51 1.26 -2.97 8.34
CA ALA A 51 0.82 -2.24 7.15
C ALA A 51 1.95 -2.16 6.11
N VAL A 52 1.66 -2.58 4.87
CA VAL A 52 2.64 -2.60 3.78
C VAL A 52 2.40 -1.44 2.82
N ILE A 53 3.39 -0.57 2.63
CA ILE A 53 3.37 0.54 1.68
C ILE A 53 4.11 0.13 0.42
N HIS A 54 3.47 0.32 -0.74
CA HIS A 54 4.12 0.12 -2.03
C HIS A 54 5.04 1.30 -2.34
N LEU A 55 6.33 0.99 -2.54
CA LEU A 55 7.34 1.97 -2.88
C LEU A 55 7.64 1.87 -4.38
N ALA A 56 7.45 2.99 -5.07
CA ALA A 56 7.78 3.11 -6.48
C ALA A 56 9.30 2.95 -6.68
N VAL A 57 9.68 2.16 -7.67
CA VAL A 57 11.02 2.10 -8.26
C VAL A 57 10.83 2.07 -9.77
N HIS A 58 11.61 2.86 -10.48
CA HIS A 58 11.58 2.94 -11.93
C HIS A 58 13.01 2.94 -12.46
N LEU A 59 13.17 2.43 -13.67
CA LEU A 59 14.42 2.57 -14.42
C LEU A 59 14.56 4.00 -14.94
N GLU A 60 15.73 4.32 -15.46
CA GLU A 60 15.96 5.56 -16.19
C GLU A 60 14.95 5.68 -17.33
N ASN A 61 14.25 6.81 -17.41
CA ASN A 61 13.15 7.06 -18.36
C ASN A 61 11.98 6.05 -18.30
N GLY A 62 11.95 5.16 -17.30
CA GLY A 62 10.92 4.15 -17.08
C GLY A 62 9.81 4.57 -16.12
N GLN A 63 9.74 5.85 -15.76
CA GLN A 63 8.69 6.36 -14.90
C GLN A 63 7.37 6.43 -15.67
N ARG A 64 6.37 5.65 -15.22
CA ARG A 64 5.01 5.74 -15.78
C ARG A 64 4.33 7.03 -15.31
N VAL A 65 3.94 7.87 -16.25
CA VAL A 65 3.18 9.11 -16.01
C VAL A 65 1.86 9.04 -16.77
N TYR A 66 0.76 9.37 -16.10
CA TYR A 66 -0.55 9.51 -16.70
C TYR A 66 -0.83 10.98 -16.97
N PHE A 67 -1.29 11.29 -18.18
CA PHE A 67 -1.61 12.65 -18.62
C PHE A 67 -2.85 12.62 -19.52
N THR A 68 -3.47 13.78 -19.65
CA THR A 68 -4.50 14.13 -20.63
C THR A 68 -3.90 15.11 -21.64
N ASP A 69 -4.57 15.36 -22.76
CA ASP A 69 -4.09 16.31 -23.77
C ASP A 69 -3.77 17.69 -23.16
N ASP A 70 -4.63 18.19 -22.28
CA ASP A 70 -4.43 19.48 -21.59
C ASP A 70 -3.26 19.49 -20.59
N THR A 71 -2.89 18.32 -20.04
CA THR A 71 -1.88 18.22 -18.97
C THR A 71 -0.56 17.65 -19.46
N ALA A 72 -0.46 17.21 -20.72
CA ALA A 72 0.72 16.58 -21.28
C ALA A 72 1.98 17.46 -21.16
N LEU A 73 1.86 18.73 -21.53
CA LEU A 73 2.97 19.68 -21.50
C LEU A 73 3.46 19.94 -20.06
N ASP A 74 2.53 20.21 -19.15
CA ASP A 74 2.88 20.43 -17.74
C ASP A 74 3.51 19.18 -17.12
N ARG A 75 3.00 17.98 -17.42
CA ARG A 75 3.57 16.72 -16.92
C ARG A 75 4.97 16.43 -17.47
N ALA A 76 5.28 16.87 -18.68
CA ALA A 76 6.60 16.74 -19.27
C ALA A 76 7.61 17.68 -18.63
N ILE A 77 7.21 18.90 -18.26
CA ILE A 77 8.06 19.89 -17.59
C ILE A 77 8.18 19.57 -16.09
N ASN A 78 7.06 19.20 -15.46
CA ASN A 78 6.90 18.96 -14.03
C ASN A 78 6.41 17.53 -13.79
N PRO A 79 7.30 16.53 -13.86
CA PRO A 79 6.92 15.15 -13.62
C PRO A 79 6.34 14.97 -12.20
N PRO A 80 5.29 14.15 -12.04
CA PRO A 80 4.68 13.92 -10.74
C PRO A 80 5.68 13.27 -9.77
N LYS A 81 5.67 13.74 -8.52
CA LYS A 81 6.47 13.20 -7.44
C LYS A 81 6.10 11.75 -7.16
N THR A 82 7.09 10.87 -7.18
CA THR A 82 6.98 9.48 -6.75
C THR A 82 7.46 9.36 -5.31
N THR A 83 7.19 8.22 -4.68
CA THR A 83 7.74 7.92 -3.35
C THR A 83 9.28 7.91 -3.35
N LEU A 84 9.91 7.58 -4.48
CA LEU A 84 11.37 7.53 -4.63
C LEU A 84 11.96 8.91 -4.84
N THR A 85 11.41 9.71 -5.75
CA THR A 85 11.95 11.06 -6.00
C THR A 85 11.78 11.96 -4.77
N GLU A 86 10.64 11.86 -4.09
CA GLU A 86 10.42 12.57 -2.84
C GLU A 86 11.27 12.01 -1.68
N PHE A 87 11.73 10.76 -1.73
CA PHE A 87 12.69 10.26 -0.75
C PHE A 87 14.04 10.97 -0.88
N PHE A 88 14.51 11.24 -2.09
CA PHE A 88 15.73 12.05 -2.28
C PHE A 88 15.53 13.48 -1.78
N GLU A 89 14.38 14.10 -2.06
CA GLU A 89 14.02 15.41 -1.51
C GLU A 89 13.98 15.40 0.03
N LEU A 90 13.48 14.31 0.64
CA LEU A 90 13.49 14.13 2.09
C LEU A 90 14.92 14.08 2.64
N CYS A 91 15.81 13.32 2.00
CA CYS A 91 17.22 13.24 2.39
C CYS A 91 17.95 14.58 2.24
N ASN A 92 17.54 15.43 1.29
CA ASN A 92 18.14 16.75 1.07
C ASN A 92 17.67 17.84 2.05
N ARG A 93 16.72 17.55 2.95
CA ARG A 93 16.28 18.54 3.94
C ARG A 93 17.39 18.83 4.94
N ALA A 94 17.57 20.12 5.27
CA ALA A 94 18.55 20.58 6.26
C ALA A 94 18.08 20.40 7.72
N ASP A 95 16.89 19.85 7.95
CA ASP A 95 16.33 19.62 9.28
C ASP A 95 16.80 18.28 9.87
N ALA A 96 16.54 18.07 11.17
CA ALA A 96 16.89 16.84 11.86
C ALA A 96 16.21 15.60 11.24
N PHE A 97 15.06 15.78 10.59
CA PHE A 97 14.35 14.71 9.90
C PHE A 97 15.04 14.30 8.60
N GLY A 98 15.57 15.24 7.82
CA GLY A 98 16.37 14.96 6.64
C GLY A 98 17.67 14.24 6.99
N ALA A 99 18.40 14.72 8.00
CA ALA A 99 19.58 14.04 8.52
C ALA A 99 19.26 12.60 8.98
N PHE A 100 18.13 12.39 9.66
CA PHE A 100 17.69 11.05 10.03
C PHE A 100 17.31 10.20 8.81
N ALA A 101 16.61 10.76 7.82
CA ALA A 101 16.21 10.04 6.62
C ALA A 101 17.41 9.54 5.80
N GLN A 102 18.53 10.25 5.79
CA GLN A 102 19.79 9.80 5.17
C GLN A 102 20.35 8.52 5.81
N THR A 103 20.00 8.22 7.05
CA THR A 103 20.42 6.99 7.75
C THR A 103 19.58 5.77 7.37
N LEU A 104 18.45 5.97 6.67
CA LEU A 104 17.49 4.93 6.37
C LEU A 104 17.68 4.34 4.97
N LEU A 105 17.43 3.05 4.83
CA LEU A 105 17.16 2.47 3.52
C LEU A 105 15.78 2.92 3.04
N TYR A 106 15.61 3.03 1.71
CA TYR A 106 14.33 3.42 1.11
C TYR A 106 13.16 2.53 1.56
N SER A 107 13.39 1.21 1.74
CA SER A 107 12.41 0.26 2.24
C SER A 107 11.98 0.49 3.70
N GLU A 108 12.79 1.19 4.49
CA GLU A 108 12.55 1.48 5.90
C GLU A 108 11.82 2.81 6.11
N VAL A 109 11.81 3.70 5.11
CA VAL A 109 11.17 5.02 5.18
C VAL A 109 9.72 4.94 5.66
N PRO A 110 8.86 4.03 5.16
CA PRO A 110 7.48 3.86 5.66
C PRO A 110 7.33 3.63 7.16
N ARG A 111 8.38 3.11 7.81
CA ARG A 111 8.37 2.84 9.24
C ARG A 111 8.32 4.13 10.06
N TYR A 112 9.01 5.15 9.58
CA TYR A 112 9.25 6.44 10.27
C TYR A 112 8.50 7.62 9.63
N PHE A 113 8.23 7.54 8.33
CA PHE A 113 7.57 8.59 7.56
C PHE A 113 6.28 8.06 6.95
N THR A 114 5.29 8.94 6.85
CA THR A 114 3.99 8.65 6.24
C THR A 114 3.88 9.36 4.90
N TRP A 115 3.37 8.66 3.89
CA TRP A 115 3.11 9.25 2.58
C TRP A 115 1.83 10.08 2.63
N ALA A 116 1.95 11.40 2.48
CA ALA A 116 0.82 12.32 2.52
C ALA A 116 0.13 12.43 1.15
N GLN A 117 -1.14 12.85 1.16
CA GLN A 117 -1.90 13.14 -0.07
C GLN A 117 -1.23 14.23 -0.93
N SER A 118 -0.49 15.14 -0.30
CA SER A 118 0.34 16.16 -0.96
C SER A 118 1.58 15.59 -1.68
N LYS A 119 1.72 14.27 -1.79
CA LYS A 119 2.88 13.58 -2.38
C LYS A 119 4.20 13.95 -1.70
N LYS A 120 4.17 14.05 -0.37
CA LYS A 120 5.33 14.35 0.48
C LYS A 120 5.50 13.31 1.57
N TRP A 121 6.75 12.98 1.91
CA TRP A 121 7.06 12.25 3.12
C TRP A 121 6.96 13.17 4.34
N MET A 122 6.09 12.80 5.27
CA MET A 122 5.83 13.53 6.51
C MET A 122 6.29 12.71 7.71
N PRO A 123 6.95 13.31 8.73
CA PRO A 123 7.30 12.62 9.96
C PRO A 123 6.06 11.97 10.58
N ARG A 124 6.19 10.72 10.99
CA ARG A 124 5.10 10.00 11.65
C ARG A 124 4.91 10.55 13.06
N LYS A 125 3.65 10.80 13.42
CA LYS A 125 3.24 11.41 14.70
C LYS A 125 2.68 10.41 15.72
N LYS A 126 2.59 9.12 15.36
CA LYS A 126 2.00 8.06 16.18
C LYS A 126 2.87 6.81 16.16
N GLY A 127 2.96 6.12 17.29
CA GLY A 127 3.71 4.88 17.44
C GLY A 127 4.70 4.95 18.60
N THR A 128 5.81 4.25 18.47
CA THR A 128 6.89 4.29 19.46
C THR A 128 7.84 5.46 19.15
N PRO A 129 8.23 6.26 20.15
CA PRO A 129 9.17 7.37 19.92
C PRO A 129 10.53 6.83 19.44
N VAL A 130 11.24 7.65 18.66
CA VAL A 130 12.58 7.35 18.16
C VAL A 130 13.60 8.15 18.93
N ASP A 131 14.43 7.48 19.74
CA ASP A 131 15.40 8.16 20.61
C ASP A 131 16.41 9.01 19.84
N ALA A 132 16.76 8.58 18.62
CA ALA A 132 17.70 9.29 17.75
C ALA A 132 17.15 10.59 17.12
N CYS A 133 15.83 10.81 17.12
CA CYS A 133 15.21 11.96 16.46
C CYS A 133 13.97 12.47 17.24
N PRO A 134 14.10 13.56 18.02
CA PRO A 134 12.99 14.10 18.80
C PRO A 134 11.77 14.45 17.93
N GLY A 135 10.58 14.05 18.39
CA GLY A 135 9.32 14.28 17.68
C GLY A 135 9.04 13.32 16.52
N LEU A 136 9.94 12.36 16.25
CA LEU A 136 9.72 11.28 15.30
C LEU A 136 9.22 10.02 16.00
N PHE A 137 8.25 9.35 15.40
CA PHE A 137 7.71 8.09 15.87
C PHE A 137 7.91 6.99 14.81
N LYS A 138 8.07 5.75 15.24
CA LYS A 138 8.14 4.57 14.37
C LYS A 138 6.98 3.61 14.64
N SER A 139 6.58 2.93 13.58
CA SER A 139 5.56 1.88 13.57
C SER A 139 6.16 0.55 13.08
N ASN A 140 5.34 -0.48 12.89
CA ASN A 140 5.74 -1.73 12.24
C ASN A 140 5.57 -1.70 10.71
N ASN A 141 5.19 -0.56 10.11
CA ASN A 141 4.97 -0.44 8.67
C ASN A 141 6.20 -0.88 7.85
N LEU A 142 5.94 -1.63 6.78
CA LEU A 142 6.97 -2.14 5.87
C LEU A 142 6.88 -1.49 4.49
N GLY A 143 8.02 -1.08 3.93
CA GLY A 143 8.12 -0.66 2.54
C GLY A 143 8.38 -1.86 1.63
N ARG A 144 7.47 -2.12 0.69
CA ARG A 144 7.67 -3.13 -0.35
C ARG A 144 8.18 -2.48 -1.62
N VAL A 145 9.40 -2.85 -1.98
CA VAL A 145 10.04 -2.52 -3.26
C VAL A 145 9.85 -3.69 -4.20
N TYR A 146 9.39 -3.44 -5.43
CA TYR A 146 9.32 -4.47 -6.47
C TYR A 146 10.54 -4.36 -7.37
N THR A 147 11.12 -5.51 -7.72
CA THR A 147 12.19 -5.59 -8.70
C THR A 147 11.65 -5.25 -10.08
N VAL A 148 12.25 -4.25 -10.72
CA VAL A 148 12.06 -4.01 -12.15
C VAL A 148 13.13 -4.82 -12.87
N LYS A 149 12.73 -5.77 -13.71
CA LYS A 149 13.66 -6.47 -14.59
C LYS A 149 13.93 -5.56 -15.78
N ALA A 150 15.21 -5.37 -16.14
CA ALA A 150 15.56 -4.84 -17.45
C ALA A 150 15.51 -6.01 -18.43
N ASP A 151 14.73 -5.86 -19.50
CA ASP A 151 14.70 -6.80 -20.61
C ASP A 151 15.95 -6.70 -21.48
#